data_AF-A0A5K0Z3L5-F1
#
_entry.id   AF-A0A5K0Z3L5-F1
#
_cell.length_a   1.000
_cell.length_b   1.000
_cell.length_c   1.000
_cell.angle_alpha   90.00
_cell.angle_beta   90.00
_cell.angle_gamma   90.00
#
_symmetry.space_group_name_H-M   'P 1'
#
loop_
_entity.id
_entity.type
_entity.pdbx_description
1 polymer ?
#
loop_
_entity_poly.entity_id
_entity_poly.type
_entity_poly.pdbx_seq_one_letter_code
_entity_poly.pdbx_strand_id
1 'polypeptide(L)'
;MIMEHKFQPVIIFSFSRRECEQHAMSMAKLDFNTKEEKDDVEHVFNNAILCLSEEDRDLPAIKLMLPLLQRGIAVHHSGLLPVIKELVELLFQEGLVKALFATET
;
A
#
# COMPACT_ATOMS: atom_id res chain seq x y z
N MET A 1 11.08 -17.40 1.00
CA MET A 1 12.37 -16.75 1.33
C MET A 1 12.21 -15.44 2.13
N ILE A 2 11.70 -14.33 1.57
CA ILE A 2 11.69 -13.00 2.26
C ILE A 2 10.95 -13.06 3.61
N MET A 3 9.71 -13.53 3.63
CA MET A 3 8.91 -13.62 4.86
C MET A 3 9.47 -14.66 5.84
N GLU A 4 9.89 -15.83 5.33
CA GLU A 4 10.44 -16.93 6.13
C GLU A 4 11.72 -16.53 6.87
N HIS A 5 12.60 -15.77 6.23
CA HIS A 5 13.84 -15.27 6.82
C HIS A 5 13.69 -13.92 7.51
N LYS A 6 12.47 -13.36 7.60
CA LYS A 6 12.17 -12.06 8.23
C LYS A 6 13.01 -10.91 7.63
N PHE A 7 13.16 -10.88 6.31
CA PHE A 7 13.82 -9.79 5.58
C PHE A 7 12.86 -8.68 5.16
N GLN A 8 11.61 -8.74 5.59
CA GLN A 8 10.63 -7.65 5.43
C GLN A 8 10.90 -6.52 6.43
N PRO A 9 10.55 -5.25 6.12
CA PRO A 9 9.92 -4.82 4.88
C PRO A 9 10.92 -4.71 3.72
N VAL A 10 10.43 -4.85 2.47
CA VAL A 10 11.24 -4.68 1.25
C VAL A 10 10.66 -3.62 0.33
N ILE A 11 11.56 -2.90 -0.36
CA ILE A 11 11.21 -1.95 -1.42
C ILE A 11 11.66 -2.54 -2.75
N ILE A 12 10.72 -2.66 -3.69
CA ILE A 12 10.94 -3.13 -5.05
C ILE A 12 10.87 -1.92 -5.96
N PHE A 13 12.02 -1.49 -6.48
CA PHE A 13 12.10 -0.37 -7.40
C PHE A 13 11.78 -0.79 -8.84
N SER A 14 10.89 -0.05 -9.49
CA SER A 14 10.65 -0.10 -10.93
C SER A 14 10.69 1.31 -11.52
N PHE A 15 11.09 1.46 -12.77
CA PHE A 15 11.13 2.76 -13.45
C PHE A 15 9.76 3.21 -13.99
N SER A 16 8.72 2.39 -13.85
CA SER A 16 7.41 2.63 -14.45
C SER A 16 6.30 2.52 -13.40
N ARG A 17 5.47 3.57 -13.31
CA ARG A 17 4.26 3.59 -12.46
C ARG A 17 3.36 2.38 -12.75
N ARG A 18 3.19 2.08 -14.03
CA ARG A 18 2.39 0.94 -14.50
C ARG A 18 2.96 -0.39 -14.05
N GLU A 19 4.29 -0.55 -14.07
CA GLU A 19 4.94 -1.77 -13.60
C GLU A 19 4.79 -1.93 -12.09
N CYS A 20 4.93 -0.84 -11.31
CA CYS A 20 4.66 -0.88 -9.86
C CYS A 20 3.26 -1.43 -9.57
N GLU A 21 2.22 -0.89 -10.23
CA GLU A 21 0.84 -1.35 -10.09
C GLU A 21 0.68 -2.82 -10.52
N GLN A 22 1.23 -3.19 -11.68
CA GLN A 22 1.12 -4.57 -12.19
C GLN A 22 1.79 -5.59 -11.28
N HIS A 23 2.99 -5.28 -10.77
CA HIS A 23 3.71 -6.17 -9.87
C HIS A 23 3.00 -6.29 -8.52
N ALA A 24 2.50 -5.19 -7.95
CA ALA A 24 1.70 -5.23 -6.73
C ALA A 24 0.43 -6.09 -6.90
N MET A 25 -0.29 -5.91 -8.01
CA MET A 25 -1.48 -6.72 -8.32
C MET A 25 -1.17 -8.19 -8.55
N SER A 26 0.00 -8.53 -9.11
CA SER A 26 0.44 -9.92 -9.25
C SER A 26 0.63 -10.62 -7.90
N MET A 27 0.88 -9.84 -6.84
CA MET A 27 1.01 -10.32 -5.46
C MET A 27 -0.30 -10.30 -4.67
N ALA A 28 -1.42 -9.87 -5.25
CA ALA A 28 -2.69 -9.69 -4.53
C ALA A 28 -3.28 -10.98 -3.92
N LYS A 29 -2.74 -12.16 -4.25
CA LYS A 29 -3.13 -13.43 -3.61
C LYS A 29 -2.37 -13.71 -2.31
N LEU A 30 -1.25 -13.03 -2.10
CA LEU A 30 -0.46 -13.12 -0.88
C LEU A 30 -1.10 -12.28 0.21
N ASP A 31 -0.78 -12.62 1.44
CA ASP A 31 -1.37 -12.02 2.62
C ASP A 31 -0.32 -12.05 3.73
N PHE A 32 0.26 -10.89 4.02
CA PHE A 32 1.39 -10.76 4.93
C PHE A 32 0.99 -10.22 6.30
N ASN A 33 -0.24 -9.72 6.44
CA ASN A 33 -0.72 -9.14 7.68
C ASN A 33 -1.56 -10.14 8.47
N THR A 34 -1.47 -10.08 9.79
CA THR A 34 -2.41 -10.75 10.68
C THR A 34 -3.79 -10.10 10.60
N LYS A 35 -4.77 -10.67 11.31
CA LYS A 35 -6.10 -10.07 11.40
C LYS A 35 -6.04 -8.72 12.12
N GLU A 36 -5.28 -8.64 13.20
CA GLU A 36 -5.11 -7.41 13.99
C GLU A 36 -4.45 -6.31 13.14
N GLU A 37 -3.38 -6.63 12.41
CA GLU A 37 -2.71 -5.67 11.52
C GLU A 37 -3.62 -5.18 10.39
N LYS A 38 -4.58 -6.00 9.93
CA LYS A 38 -5.59 -5.58 8.93
C LYS A 38 -6.58 -4.58 9.49
N ASP A 39 -7.01 -4.79 10.72
CA ASP A 39 -7.92 -3.90 11.42
C ASP A 39 -7.24 -2.55 11.67
N ASP A 40 -5.94 -2.56 12.03
CA ASP A 40 -5.11 -1.35 12.16
C ASP A 40 -4.97 -0.60 10.82
N VAL A 41 -4.64 -1.31 9.74
CA VAL A 41 -4.57 -0.74 8.39
C VAL A 41 -5.90 -0.10 7.99
N GLU A 42 -7.02 -0.79 8.22
CA GLU A 42 -8.34 -0.28 7.86
C GLU A 42 -8.69 0.98 8.67
N HIS A 43 -8.37 1.00 9.96
CA HIS A 43 -8.57 2.18 10.79
C HIS A 43 -7.79 3.40 10.28
N VAL A 44 -6.49 3.22 10.01
CA VAL A 44 -5.62 4.28 9.51
C VAL A 44 -6.06 4.75 8.11
N PHE A 45 -6.41 3.81 7.22
CA PHE A 45 -6.91 4.12 5.87
C PHE A 45 -8.19 4.95 5.93
N ASN A 46 -9.18 4.50 6.73
CA ASN A 46 -10.46 5.19 6.85
C ASN A 46 -10.29 6.60 7.41
N ASN A 47 -9.38 6.82 8.35
CA ASN A 47 -9.07 8.15 8.85
C ASN A 47 -8.41 9.03 7.77
N ALA A 48 -7.45 8.49 7.01
CA ALA A 48 -6.73 9.24 5.98
C ALA A 48 -7.64 9.68 4.83
N ILE A 49 -8.54 8.82 4.35
CA ILE A 49 -9.42 9.16 3.23
C ILE A 49 -10.48 10.21 3.59
N LEU A 50 -10.75 10.45 4.89
CA LEU A 50 -11.63 11.55 5.32
C LEU A 50 -11.07 12.93 4.99
N CYS A 51 -9.76 13.04 4.76
CA CYS A 51 -9.14 14.27 4.27
C CYS A 51 -9.40 14.54 2.77
N LEU A 52 -9.86 13.53 2.03
CA LEU A 52 -10.21 13.66 0.61
C LEU A 52 -11.64 14.17 0.43
N SER A 53 -11.92 14.77 -0.73
CA SER A 53 -13.28 15.09 -1.16
C SER A 53 -14.12 13.82 -1.36
N GLU A 54 -15.45 13.92 -1.32
CA GLU A 54 -16.32 12.76 -1.59
C GLU A 54 -16.08 12.17 -3.00
N GLU A 55 -15.88 13.03 -4.00
CA GLU A 55 -15.56 12.64 -5.37
C GLU A 55 -14.26 11.82 -5.44
N ASP A 56 -13.21 12.27 -4.74
CA ASP A 56 -11.93 11.56 -4.70
C ASP A 56 -12.04 10.21 -3.97
N ARG A 57 -12.80 10.14 -2.86
CA ARG A 57 -13.04 8.88 -2.13
C ARG A 57 -13.74 7.84 -3.00
N ASP A 58 -14.57 8.30 -3.94
CA ASP A 58 -15.32 7.42 -4.82
C ASP A 58 -14.52 6.87 -6.00
N LEU A 59 -13.33 7.40 -6.25
CA LEU A 59 -12.44 6.93 -7.31
C LEU A 59 -12.13 5.43 -7.13
N PRO A 60 -12.25 4.62 -8.20
CA PRO A 60 -11.92 3.19 -8.17
C PRO A 60 -10.50 2.92 -7.67
N ALA A 61 -9.55 3.80 -8.01
CA ALA A 61 -8.16 3.69 -7.56
C ALA A 61 -8.06 3.69 -6.03
N ILE A 62 -8.77 4.60 -5.35
CA ILE A 62 -8.76 4.69 -3.87
C ILE A 62 -9.40 3.44 -3.25
N LYS A 63 -10.55 3.01 -3.78
CA LYS A 63 -11.26 1.82 -3.27
C LYS A 63 -10.47 0.53 -3.43
N LEU A 64 -9.65 0.42 -4.48
CA LEU A 64 -8.81 -0.76 -4.72
C LEU A 64 -7.54 -0.79 -3.86
N MET A 65 -7.18 0.31 -3.20
CA MET A 65 -5.99 0.33 -2.34
C MET A 65 -6.18 -0.42 -1.03
N LEU A 66 -7.32 -0.27 -0.36
CA LEU A 66 -7.53 -0.88 0.97
C LEU A 66 -7.31 -2.41 0.96
N PRO A 67 -7.85 -3.19 0.01
CA PRO A 67 -7.59 -4.63 -0.04
C PRO A 67 -6.12 -5.00 -0.23
N LEU A 68 -5.34 -4.14 -0.91
CA LEU A 68 -3.91 -4.35 -1.14
C LEU A 68 -3.11 -4.02 0.14
N LEU A 69 -3.41 -2.88 0.76
CA LEU A 69 -2.80 -2.43 2.01
C LEU A 69 -3.05 -3.40 3.15
N GLN A 70 -4.28 -3.93 3.26
CA GLN A 70 -4.63 -4.95 4.25
C GLN A 70 -3.81 -6.23 4.09
N ARG A 71 -3.26 -6.51 2.90
CA ARG A 71 -2.37 -7.67 2.68
C ARG A 71 -0.91 -7.37 2.96
N GLY A 72 -0.58 -6.14 3.36
CA GLY A 72 0.78 -5.66 3.56
C GLY A 72 1.51 -5.35 2.26
N ILE A 73 0.79 -5.03 1.19
CA ILE A 73 1.33 -4.72 -0.13
C ILE A 73 0.93 -3.29 -0.49
N ALA A 74 1.87 -2.48 -0.99
CA ALA A 74 1.58 -1.11 -1.40
C ALA A 74 2.33 -0.71 -2.67
N VAL A 75 1.85 0.36 -3.31
CA VAL A 75 2.53 1.07 -4.39
C VAL A 75 2.87 2.49 -3.92
N HIS A 76 4.00 3.03 -4.38
CA HIS A 76 4.39 4.41 -4.13
C HIS A 76 5.05 5.02 -5.36
N HIS A 77 4.35 5.97 -6.00
CA HIS A 77 4.87 6.68 -7.14
C HIS A 77 4.22 8.06 -7.25
N SER A 78 4.80 8.93 -8.07
CA SER A 78 4.36 10.32 -8.25
C SER A 78 2.96 10.48 -8.88
N GLY A 79 2.26 9.38 -9.18
CA GLY A 79 0.87 9.40 -9.68
C GLY A 79 -0.18 9.31 -8.58
N LEU A 80 0.23 9.01 -7.34
CA LEU A 80 -0.66 8.95 -6.20
C LEU A 80 -0.95 10.34 -5.65
N LEU A 81 -2.16 10.52 -5.11
CA LEU A 81 -2.54 11.73 -4.38
C LEU A 81 -1.60 11.93 -3.17
N PRO A 82 -1.27 13.18 -2.78
CA PRO A 82 -0.39 13.46 -1.63
C PRO A 82 -0.77 12.71 -0.35
N VAL A 83 -2.04 12.79 0.05
CA VAL A 83 -2.59 12.09 1.23
C VAL A 83 -2.36 10.57 1.17
N ILE A 84 -2.42 10.00 -0.04
CA ILE A 84 -2.22 8.57 -0.24
C ILE A 84 -0.75 8.18 -0.14
N LYS A 85 0.17 9.03 -0.61
CA LYS A 85 1.61 8.80 -0.42
C LYS A 85 1.97 8.83 1.06
N GLU A 86 1.48 9.83 1.79
CA GLU A 86 1.69 9.95 3.24
C GLU A 86 1.12 8.74 4.00
N LEU A 87 -0.07 8.26 3.61
CA LEU A 87 -0.66 7.04 4.16
C LEU A 87 0.24 5.82 3.94
N VAL A 88 0.74 5.62 2.71
CA VAL A 88 1.64 4.49 2.39
C VAL A 88 2.95 4.59 3.16
N GLU A 89 3.53 5.78 3.27
CA GLU A 89 4.75 6.04 4.04
C GLU A 89 4.55 5.74 5.52
N LEU A 90 3.44 6.16 6.11
CA LEU A 90 3.08 5.88 7.50
C LEU A 90 2.93 4.37 7.73
N LEU A 91 2.14 3.67 6.90
CA LEU A 91 1.95 2.23 7.05
C LEU A 91 3.26 1.44 6.83
N PHE A 92 4.17 1.94 5.99
CA PHE A 92 5.50 1.34 5.83
C PHE A 92 6.38 1.55 7.07
N GLN A 93 6.37 2.74 7.67
CA GLN A 93 7.10 3.04 8.90
C GLN A 93 6.60 2.22 10.09
N GLU A 94 5.28 2.02 10.20
CA GLU A 94 4.65 1.17 11.22
C GLU A 94 4.82 -0.34 10.96
N GLY A 95 5.49 -0.73 9.87
CA GLY A 95 5.70 -2.13 9.49
C GLY A 95 4.43 -2.84 9.02
N LEU A 96 3.36 -2.11 8.72
CA LEU A 96 2.09 -2.62 8.19
C LEU A 96 2.15 -2.89 6.68
N VAL A 97 3.08 -2.26 5.96
CA VAL A 97 3.45 -2.62 4.57
C VAL A 97 4.75 -3.42 4.58
N LYS A 98 4.70 -4.65 4.05
CA LYS A 98 5.80 -5.61 4.01
C LYS A 98 6.51 -5.63 2.65
N ALA A 99 5.77 -5.32 1.58
CA ALA A 99 6.28 -5.20 0.22
C ALA A 99 5.79 -3.90 -0.42
N LEU A 100 6.73 -2.99 -0.69
CA LEU A 100 6.45 -1.68 -1.29
C LEU A 100 7.00 -1.64 -2.72
N PHE A 101 6.13 -1.42 -3.71
CA PHE A 101 6.52 -1.22 -5.10
C PHE A 101 6.65 0.27 -5.39
N ALA A 102 7.86 0.75 -5.64
CA ALA A 102 8.12 2.17 -5.75
C ALA A 102 8.84 2.56 -7.05
N THR A 103 8.57 3.77 -7.54
CA THR A 103 9.46 4.41 -8.51
C THR A 103 10.68 5.03 -7.83
N GLU A 104 11.79 5.19 -8.54
CA GLU A 104 12.89 6.05 -8.07
C GLU A 104 12.32 7.45 -7.86
N THR A 105 12.36 7.93 -6.61
CA THR A 105 11.78 9.21 -6.18
C THR A 105 12.79 9.95 -5.31
#